data_AF-A0A958XEM1-F1
#
_entry.id   AF-A0A958XEM1-F1
#
_cell.length_a   1.000
_cell.length_b   1.000
_cell.length_c   1.000
_cell.angle_alpha   90.00
_cell.angle_beta   90.00
_cell.angle_gamma   90.00
#
_symmetry.space_group_name_H-M   'P 1'
#
loop_
_entity.id
_entity.type
_entity.pdbx_description
1 polymer ?
#
loop_
_entity_poly.entity_id
_entity_poly.type
_entity_poly.pdbx_seq_one_letter_code
_entity_poly.pdbx_strand_id
1 'polypeptide(L)'
;MPIYLLPEDEIIFPPPHLATAEGILAFGGDLSTKRILAAYRQGIFPWFNPGEPILWWSPDPRFVLYPSELRISKSMRPYFNQQKFKVTYDEAFDQVIKACQVRASEAVRRRRSIGSWITPEMLAAYSKLHEMGYAHSVEVWQDDQLAGGLYGLSIGKVFFGESMFTRESNASK
;
A
#
# COMPACT_ATOMS: atom_id res chain seq x y z
N MET A 1 -17.15 18.41 -9.24
CA MET A 1 -16.79 18.41 -7.81
C MET A 1 -15.43 19.04 -7.67
N PRO A 2 -15.20 19.96 -6.72
CA PRO A 2 -13.91 20.64 -6.57
C PRO A 2 -12.85 19.66 -6.06
N ILE A 3 -11.60 19.86 -6.47
CA ILE A 3 -10.42 19.21 -5.86
C ILE A 3 -9.78 20.24 -4.94
N TYR A 4 -9.56 19.88 -3.67
CA TYR A 4 -9.08 20.82 -2.65
C TYR A 4 -7.56 20.88 -2.60
N LEU A 5 -6.99 22.08 -2.46
CA LEU A 5 -5.58 22.24 -2.11
C LEU A 5 -5.44 22.11 -0.58
N LEU A 6 -4.57 21.22 -0.11
CA LEU A 6 -4.29 21.08 1.32
C LEU A 6 -3.32 22.19 1.79
N PRO A 7 -3.58 22.80 2.96
CA PRO A 7 -2.64 23.73 3.57
C PRO A 7 -1.36 23.02 4.02
N GLU A 8 -0.22 23.69 3.89
CA GLU A 8 1.09 23.16 4.29
C GLU A 8 1.21 23.05 5.81
N ASP A 9 0.75 24.06 6.56
CA ASP A 9 0.94 24.17 8.01
C ASP A 9 -0.12 23.44 8.87
N GLU A 10 -1.18 22.90 8.23
CA GLU A 10 -2.29 22.25 8.92
C GLU A 10 -2.54 20.83 8.42
N ILE A 11 -2.78 19.91 9.36
CA ILE A 11 -3.13 18.52 9.06
C ILE A 11 -4.65 18.38 9.09
N ILE A 12 -5.28 18.87 8.03
CA ILE A 12 -6.73 18.78 7.81
C ILE A 12 -7.02 18.18 6.43
N PHE A 13 -8.15 17.48 6.33
CA PHE A 13 -8.67 16.96 5.08
C PHE A 13 -10.13 17.39 4.91
N PRO A 14 -10.58 17.68 3.67
CA PRO A 14 -12.00 17.83 3.40
C PRO A 14 -12.75 16.52 3.70
N PRO A 15 -14.06 16.58 4.00
CA PRO A 15 -14.87 15.39 4.15
C PRO A 15 -14.78 14.44 2.93
N PRO A 16 -14.55 13.12 3.12
CA PRO A 16 -14.32 12.17 2.02
C PRO A 16 -15.44 12.08 0.98
N HIS A 17 -16.70 12.33 1.38
CA HIS A 17 -17.87 12.31 0.48
C HIS A 17 -17.88 13.46 -0.54
N LEU A 18 -16.94 14.40 -0.44
CA LEU A 18 -16.75 15.49 -1.42
C LEU A 18 -15.76 15.12 -2.53
N ALA A 19 -15.19 13.92 -2.51
CA ALA A 19 -14.30 13.42 -3.55
C ALA A 19 -15.00 13.39 -4.92
N THR A 20 -14.23 13.48 -6.00
CA THR A 20 -14.75 13.34 -7.36
C THR A 20 -15.34 11.94 -7.59
N ALA A 21 -16.00 11.73 -8.74
CA ALA A 21 -16.56 10.41 -9.09
C ALA A 21 -15.47 9.34 -9.23
N GLU A 22 -14.25 9.75 -9.58
CA GLU A 22 -13.05 8.91 -9.66
C GLU A 22 -12.40 8.70 -8.28
N GLY A 23 -12.84 9.43 -7.25
CA GLY A 23 -12.33 9.36 -5.89
C GLY A 23 -11.23 10.35 -5.55
N ILE A 24 -10.89 11.32 -6.41
CA ILE A 24 -9.87 12.33 -6.07
C ILE A 24 -10.49 13.33 -5.08
N LEU A 25 -9.86 13.53 -3.94
CA LEU A 25 -10.33 14.46 -2.92
C LEU A 25 -9.51 15.75 -2.90
N ALA A 26 -8.20 15.63 -2.81
CA ALA A 26 -7.32 16.77 -2.59
C ALA A 26 -5.95 16.59 -3.22
N PHE A 27 -5.21 17.68 -3.35
CA PHE A 27 -3.81 17.68 -3.77
C PHE A 27 -2.94 18.56 -2.87
N GLY A 28 -1.63 18.33 -2.88
CA GLY A 28 -0.65 19.08 -2.09
C GLY A 28 -0.49 18.56 -0.66
N GLY A 29 -0.01 19.43 0.23
CA GLY A 29 0.47 19.05 1.55
C GLY A 29 1.81 18.30 1.48
N ASP A 30 1.96 17.29 2.34
CA ASP A 30 3.22 16.56 2.54
C ASP A 30 2.96 15.06 2.82
N LEU A 31 4.03 14.26 2.88
CA LEU A 31 3.96 12.86 3.31
C LEU A 31 4.44 12.67 4.75
N SER A 32 4.21 13.66 5.63
CA SER A 32 4.50 13.49 7.05
C SER A 32 3.66 12.36 7.63
N THR A 33 4.25 11.59 8.54
CA THR A 33 3.57 10.44 9.15
C THR A 33 2.27 10.85 9.85
N LYS A 34 2.23 12.05 10.45
CA LYS A 34 1.00 12.60 11.06
C LYS A 34 -0.10 12.84 10.02
N ARG A 35 0.23 13.42 8.85
CA ARG A 35 -0.75 13.68 7.79
C ARG A 35 -1.26 12.38 7.18
N ILE A 36 -0.37 11.43 6.92
CA ILE A 36 -0.76 10.10 6.43
C ILE A 36 -1.72 9.44 7.42
N LEU A 37 -1.37 9.34 8.71
CA LEU A 37 -2.25 8.73 9.71
C LEU A 37 -3.61 9.45 9.84
N ALA A 38 -3.63 10.79 9.70
CA ALA A 38 -4.88 11.57 9.69
C ALA A 38 -5.74 11.27 8.45
N ALA A 39 -5.13 11.06 7.29
CA ALA A 39 -5.80 10.65 6.06
C ALA A 39 -6.43 9.26 6.20
N TYR A 40 -5.64 8.26 6.61
CA TYR A 40 -6.12 6.87 6.71
C TYR A 40 -7.25 6.71 7.73
N ARG A 41 -7.22 7.47 8.83
CA ARG A 41 -8.33 7.52 9.81
C ARG A 41 -9.66 7.99 9.22
N GLN A 42 -9.62 8.72 8.10
CA GLN A 42 -10.77 9.21 7.36
C GLN A 42 -11.04 8.40 6.09
N GLY A 43 -10.32 7.29 5.87
CA GLY A 43 -10.44 6.48 4.65
C GLY A 43 -9.74 7.09 3.43
N ILE A 44 -8.86 8.07 3.62
CA ILE A 44 -8.14 8.76 2.55
C ILE A 44 -6.72 8.17 2.43
N PHE A 45 -6.21 8.01 1.21
CA PHE A 45 -4.85 7.51 0.97
C PHE A 45 -4.12 8.33 -0.12
N PRO A 46 -2.78 8.48 -0.03
CA PRO A 46 -1.99 9.16 -1.05
C PRO A 46 -1.71 8.21 -2.23
N TRP A 47 -1.89 8.69 -3.46
CA TRP A 47 -1.49 7.95 -4.66
C TRP A 47 -1.27 8.90 -5.84
N PHE A 48 -0.03 8.97 -6.34
CA PHE A 48 0.35 9.90 -7.41
C PHE A 48 1.54 9.33 -8.19
N ASN A 49 1.72 9.77 -9.43
CA ASN A 49 2.86 9.39 -10.27
C ASN A 49 4.05 10.33 -10.08
N PRO A 50 5.27 9.89 -10.41
CA PRO A 50 6.43 10.78 -10.43
C PRO A 50 6.19 12.02 -11.30
N GLY A 51 6.40 13.19 -10.71
CA GLY A 51 6.18 14.50 -11.37
C GLY A 51 4.78 15.08 -11.17
N GLU A 52 3.84 14.32 -10.60
CA GLU A 52 2.54 14.86 -10.15
C GLU A 52 2.67 15.43 -8.73
N PRO A 53 1.84 16.42 -8.35
CA PRO A 53 1.68 16.78 -6.94
C PRO A 53 1.15 15.57 -6.15
N ILE A 54 1.34 15.58 -4.83
CA ILE A 54 0.71 14.58 -3.97
C ILE A 54 -0.80 14.65 -4.17
N LEU A 55 -1.43 13.54 -4.55
CA LEU A 55 -2.88 13.39 -4.68
C LEU A 55 -3.41 12.48 -3.58
N TRP A 56 -4.57 12.85 -3.04
CA TRP A 56 -5.24 12.15 -1.95
C TRP A 56 -6.61 11.65 -2.41
N TRP A 57 -6.89 10.37 -2.17
CA TRP A 57 -8.00 9.65 -2.76
C TRP A 57 -8.94 9.06 -1.71
N SER A 58 -10.24 9.06 -2.01
CA SER A 58 -11.31 8.37 -1.29
C SER A 58 -12.40 7.90 -2.27
N PRO A 59 -12.19 6.78 -2.98
CA PRO A 59 -13.12 6.29 -3.99
C PRO A 59 -14.40 5.72 -3.39
N ASP A 60 -15.50 5.85 -4.13
CA ASP A 60 -16.80 5.24 -3.88
C ASP A 60 -17.29 4.53 -5.17
N PRO A 61 -17.44 3.20 -5.17
CA PRO A 61 -17.29 2.27 -4.05
C PRO A 61 -15.83 2.03 -3.64
N ARG A 62 -15.63 1.69 -2.37
CA ARG A 62 -14.32 1.29 -1.82
C ARG A 62 -14.17 -0.23 -1.82
N PHE A 63 -13.06 -0.72 -2.36
CA PHE A 63 -12.71 -2.14 -2.24
C PHE A 63 -12.32 -2.51 -0.81
N VAL A 64 -12.96 -3.53 -0.26
CA VAL A 64 -12.65 -4.12 1.05
C VAL A 64 -12.63 -5.64 0.92
N LEU A 65 -11.80 -6.29 1.75
CA LEU A 65 -11.74 -7.74 1.86
C LEU A 65 -11.97 -8.14 3.32
N TYR A 66 -13.10 -8.79 3.58
CA TYR A 66 -13.35 -9.39 4.88
C TYR A 66 -12.54 -10.68 5.01
N PRO A 67 -11.73 -10.86 6.07
CA PRO A 67 -10.93 -12.08 6.23
C PRO A 67 -11.76 -13.37 6.20
N SER A 68 -13.00 -13.34 6.72
CA SER A 68 -13.95 -14.46 6.68
C SER A 68 -14.47 -14.80 5.29
N GLU A 69 -14.36 -13.87 4.33
CA GLU A 69 -14.81 -14.04 2.95
C GLU A 69 -13.65 -14.38 2.00
N LEU A 70 -12.42 -14.50 2.51
CA LEU A 70 -11.25 -14.87 1.72
C LEU A 70 -11.45 -16.26 1.10
N ARG A 71 -11.45 -16.31 -0.23
CA ARG A 71 -11.56 -17.56 -0.99
C ARG A 71 -10.19 -18.10 -1.36
N ILE A 72 -9.76 -19.14 -0.68
CA ILE A 72 -8.49 -19.83 -0.95
C ILE A 72 -8.73 -20.93 -1.98
N SER A 73 -8.06 -20.86 -3.14
CA SER A 73 -8.23 -21.86 -4.19
C SER A 73 -7.65 -23.22 -3.80
N LYS A 74 -8.25 -24.32 -4.27
CA LYS A 74 -7.75 -25.68 -4.00
C LYS A 74 -6.30 -25.89 -4.46
N SER A 75 -5.85 -25.13 -5.46
CA SER A 75 -4.46 -25.13 -5.95
C SER A 75 -3.43 -24.64 -4.94
N MET A 76 -3.84 -23.99 -3.84
CA MET A 76 -2.94 -23.60 -2.73
C MET A 76 -2.64 -24.75 -1.77
N ARG A 77 -3.47 -25.80 -1.74
CA ARG A 77 -3.30 -26.93 -0.80
C ARG A 77 -1.91 -27.57 -0.84
N PRO A 78 -1.29 -27.82 -2.02
CA PRO A 78 0.06 -28.38 -2.05
C PRO A 78 1.11 -27.46 -1.40
N TYR A 79 0.95 -26.15 -1.50
CA TYR A 79 1.87 -25.18 -0.90
C TYR A 79 1.81 -25.20 0.62
N PHE A 80 0.60 -25.27 1.18
CA PHE A 80 0.42 -25.39 2.63
C PHE A 80 0.83 -26.76 3.17
N ASN A 81 0.39 -27.84 2.52
CA ASN A 81 0.67 -29.20 2.98
C ASN A 81 2.17 -29.55 2.96
N GLN A 82 2.90 -29.02 1.98
CA GLN A 82 4.35 -29.23 1.85
C GLN A 82 5.16 -28.15 2.56
N GLN A 83 4.49 -27.19 3.21
CA GLN A 83 5.13 -26.05 3.88
C GLN A 83 6.17 -25.37 2.97
N LYS A 84 5.82 -25.14 1.70
CA LYS A 84 6.77 -24.65 0.68
C LYS A 84 7.34 -23.28 0.99
N PHE A 85 6.66 -22.52 1.83
CA PHE A 85 7.05 -21.17 2.19
C PHE A 85 7.06 -21.01 3.70
N LYS A 86 8.00 -20.21 4.19
CA LYS A 86 8.01 -19.64 5.54
C LYS A 86 7.39 -18.26 5.48
N VAL A 87 6.46 -17.97 6.38
CA VAL A 87 5.85 -16.63 6.52
C VAL A 87 6.41 -15.97 7.76
N THR A 88 6.85 -14.72 7.64
CA THR A 88 7.28 -13.88 8.77
C THR A 88 6.56 -12.53 8.71
N TYR A 89 6.71 -11.77 9.78
CA TYR A 89 6.10 -10.45 9.93
C TYR A 89 7.17 -9.48 10.41
N ASP A 90 7.21 -8.30 9.79
CA ASP A 90 8.08 -7.19 10.20
C ASP A 90 9.58 -7.54 10.26
N GLU A 91 10.02 -8.62 9.60
CA GLU A 91 11.45 -9.00 9.57
C GLU A 91 12.21 -8.28 8.45
N ALA A 92 11.54 -7.86 7.38
CA ALA A 92 12.18 -7.27 6.21
C ALA A 92 11.33 -6.21 5.48
N PHE A 93 10.69 -5.30 6.22
CA PHE A 93 9.81 -4.25 5.68
C PHE A 93 10.42 -3.50 4.48
N ASP A 94 11.65 -3.02 4.64
CA ASP A 94 12.36 -2.29 3.58
C ASP A 94 12.57 -3.12 2.32
N GLN A 95 12.80 -4.44 2.45
CA GLN A 95 12.93 -5.33 1.29
C GLN A 95 11.58 -5.51 0.58
N VAL A 96 10.49 -5.63 1.35
CA VAL A 96 9.14 -5.78 0.82
C VAL A 96 8.69 -4.54 0.05
N ILE A 97 8.80 -3.34 0.64
CA ILE A 97 8.36 -2.10 -0.03
C ILE A 97 9.18 -1.82 -1.30
N LYS A 98 10.49 -2.09 -1.27
CA LYS A 98 11.36 -1.98 -2.46
C LYS A 98 10.97 -3.00 -3.54
N ALA A 99 10.63 -4.23 -3.16
CA ALA A 99 10.17 -5.23 -4.13
C ALA A 99 8.81 -4.84 -4.75
N CYS A 100 7.89 -4.26 -3.97
CA CYS A 100 6.65 -3.66 -4.49
C CYS A 100 6.92 -2.50 -5.46
N GLN A 101 7.90 -1.63 -5.16
CA GLN A 101 8.31 -0.54 -6.05
C GLN A 101 8.82 -1.06 -7.40
N VAL A 102 9.65 -2.10 -7.39
CA VAL A 102 10.16 -2.74 -8.61
C VAL A 102 9.02 -3.34 -9.42
N ARG A 103 8.12 -4.11 -8.77
CA ARG A 103 6.93 -4.71 -9.39
C ARG A 103 6.05 -3.66 -10.09
N ALA A 104 5.78 -2.54 -9.41
CA ALA A 104 4.99 -1.44 -9.96
C ALA A 104 5.71 -0.78 -11.15
N SER A 105 7.03 -0.61 -11.09
CA SER A 105 7.85 -0.10 -12.20
C SER A 105 7.80 -1.02 -13.42
N GLU A 106 7.84 -2.35 -13.23
CA GLU A 106 7.73 -3.32 -14.32
C GLU A 106 6.36 -3.27 -15.01
N ALA A 107 5.28 -3.17 -14.22
CA ALA A 107 3.93 -3.01 -14.75
C ALA A 107 3.82 -1.74 -15.60
N VAL A 108 4.48 -0.67 -15.18
CA VAL A 108 4.54 0.62 -15.87
C VAL A 108 5.35 0.53 -17.16
N ARG A 109 6.52 -0.12 -17.17
CA ARG A 109 7.29 -0.37 -18.40
C ARG A 109 6.48 -1.13 -19.45
N ARG A 110 5.75 -2.16 -19.04
CA ARG A 110 4.85 -2.93 -19.93
C ARG A 110 3.73 -2.05 -20.51
N ARG A 111 3.26 -1.06 -19.74
CA ARG A 111 2.19 -0.12 -20.12
C ARG A 111 2.71 1.19 -20.72
N ARG A 112 4.03 1.36 -20.89
CA ARG A 112 4.68 2.62 -21.35
C ARG A 112 4.26 3.87 -20.54
N SER A 113 4.10 3.73 -19.23
CA SER A 113 3.77 4.85 -18.32
C SER A 113 5.02 5.37 -17.59
N ILE A 114 4.88 6.41 -16.77
CA ILE A 114 5.96 7.14 -16.08
C ILE A 114 6.16 6.58 -14.66
N GLY A 115 7.19 5.74 -14.47
CA GLY A 115 7.70 5.32 -13.16
C GLY A 115 6.71 4.61 -12.21
N SER A 116 7.20 4.16 -11.06
CA SER A 116 6.34 3.60 -10.00
C SER A 116 5.75 4.72 -9.15
N TRP A 117 4.48 4.57 -8.73
CA TRP A 117 3.84 5.44 -7.74
C TRP A 117 4.46 5.33 -6.35
N ILE A 118 5.26 4.28 -6.08
CA ILE A 118 6.07 4.17 -4.87
C ILE A 118 7.35 4.98 -5.12
N THR A 119 7.28 6.29 -4.85
CA THR A 119 8.40 7.21 -4.98
C THR A 119 9.38 7.08 -3.80
N PRO A 120 10.60 7.67 -3.87
CA PRO A 120 11.51 7.71 -2.72
C PRO A 120 10.90 8.35 -1.46
N GLU A 121 10.05 9.37 -1.64
CA GLU A 121 9.35 10.05 -0.54
C GLU A 121 8.30 9.14 0.11
N MET A 122 7.55 8.38 -0.69
CA MET A 122 6.64 7.34 -0.18
C MET A 122 7.41 6.28 0.59
N LEU A 123 8.52 5.79 0.04
CA LEU A 123 9.35 4.79 0.73
C LEU A 123 9.83 5.31 2.09
N ALA A 124 10.38 6.53 2.15
CA ALA A 124 10.84 7.13 3.39
C ALA A 124 9.69 7.33 4.41
N ALA A 125 8.52 7.78 3.95
CA ALA A 125 7.37 7.99 4.82
C ALA A 125 6.85 6.68 5.43
N TYR A 126 6.76 5.61 4.63
CA TYR A 126 6.26 4.31 5.09
C TYR A 126 7.28 3.54 5.93
N SER A 127 8.58 3.65 5.65
CA SER A 127 9.62 3.12 6.55
C SER A 127 9.56 3.80 7.91
N LYS A 128 9.32 5.13 7.95
CA LYS A 128 9.11 5.82 9.23
C LYS A 128 7.82 5.40 9.94
N LEU A 129 6.74 5.14 9.20
CA LEU A 129 5.51 4.58 9.78
C LEU A 129 5.73 3.16 10.32
N HIS A 130 6.61 2.38 9.71
CA HIS A 130 7.01 1.07 10.21
C HIS A 130 7.79 1.18 11.52
N GLU A 131 8.79 2.07 11.59
CA GLU A 131 9.52 2.38 12.83
C GLU A 131 8.59 2.85 13.96
N MET A 132 7.50 3.55 13.62
CA MET A 132 6.47 4.00 14.55
C MET A 132 5.46 2.91 14.94
N GLY A 133 5.55 1.71 14.38
CA GLY A 133 4.65 0.58 14.66
C GLY A 133 3.27 0.68 14.01
N TYR A 134 3.12 1.49 12.97
CA TYR A 134 1.88 1.62 12.19
C TYR A 134 1.91 0.87 10.87
N ALA A 135 3.06 0.83 10.19
CA ALA A 135 3.22 0.06 8.97
C ALA A 135 3.81 -1.31 9.29
N HIS A 136 3.25 -2.33 8.64
CA HIS A 136 3.68 -3.70 8.82
C HIS A 136 3.91 -4.38 7.49
N SER A 137 4.81 -5.35 7.47
CA SER A 137 5.06 -6.23 6.34
C SER A 137 4.76 -7.68 6.69
N VAL A 138 4.36 -8.42 5.66
CA VAL A 138 4.32 -9.87 5.65
C VAL A 138 5.31 -10.34 4.60
N GLU A 139 6.29 -11.13 5.02
CA GLU A 139 7.28 -11.70 4.12
C GLU A 139 6.96 -13.17 3.86
N VAL A 140 7.13 -13.59 2.61
CA VAL A 140 7.03 -14.99 2.22
C VAL A 140 8.38 -15.42 1.67
N TRP A 141 9.01 -16.35 2.38
CA TRP A 141 10.33 -16.88 2.07
C TRP A 141 10.22 -18.27 1.46
N GLN A 142 11.00 -18.52 0.43
CA GLN A 142 11.32 -19.87 -0.02
C GLN A 142 12.80 -20.08 0.23
N ASP A 143 13.12 -21.04 1.10
CA ASP A 143 14.46 -21.16 1.68
C ASP A 143 14.87 -19.82 2.34
N ASP A 144 16.02 -19.26 1.97
CA ASP A 144 16.52 -17.96 2.46
C ASP A 144 16.22 -16.79 1.50
N GLN A 145 15.36 -16.99 0.50
CA GLN A 145 15.05 -15.98 -0.52
C GLN A 145 13.65 -15.42 -0.35
N LEU A 146 13.55 -14.08 -0.40
CA LEU A 146 12.28 -13.39 -0.35
C LEU A 146 11.48 -13.65 -1.64
N ALA A 147 10.51 -14.55 -1.55
CA ALA A 147 9.71 -15.09 -2.65
C ALA A 147 8.46 -14.27 -2.95
N GLY A 148 7.94 -13.54 -1.96
CA GLY A 148 6.79 -12.65 -2.06
C GLY A 148 6.57 -11.86 -0.79
N GLY A 149 5.54 -11.02 -0.79
CA GLY A 149 5.14 -10.29 0.40
C GLY A 149 4.19 -9.16 0.10
N LEU A 150 3.69 -8.55 1.16
CA LEU A 150 2.85 -7.36 1.13
C LEU A 150 3.19 -6.45 2.30
N TYR A 151 2.87 -5.18 2.16
CA TYR A 151 2.93 -4.23 3.27
C TYR A 151 1.64 -3.42 3.36
N GLY A 152 1.40 -2.85 4.53
CA GLY A 152 0.24 -2.02 4.77
C GLY A 152 0.26 -1.32 6.12
N LEU A 153 -0.79 -0.55 6.40
CA LEU A 153 -0.97 0.14 7.68
C LEU A 153 -1.98 -0.60 8.56
N SER A 154 -1.65 -0.81 9.83
CA SER A 154 -2.57 -1.31 10.85
C SER A 154 -3.08 -0.16 11.70
N ILE A 155 -4.37 0.14 11.61
CA ILE A 155 -5.01 1.20 12.41
C ILE A 155 -6.27 0.62 13.04
N GLY A 156 -6.23 0.42 14.35
CA GLY A 156 -7.31 -0.22 15.10
C GLY A 156 -7.49 -1.68 14.68
N LYS A 157 -8.65 -2.02 14.12
CA LYS A 157 -8.98 -3.38 13.66
C LYS A 157 -8.95 -3.52 12.13
N VAL A 158 -8.42 -2.52 11.43
CA VAL A 158 -8.39 -2.46 9.96
C VAL A 158 -6.94 -2.49 9.50
N PHE A 159 -6.66 -3.37 8.53
CA PHE A 159 -5.40 -3.39 7.81
C PHE A 159 -5.60 -2.82 6.41
N PHE A 160 -4.91 -1.72 6.11
CA PHE A 160 -4.92 -1.07 4.82
C PHE A 160 -3.77 -1.66 3.98
N GLY A 161 -4.09 -2.65 3.15
CA GLY A 161 -3.12 -3.26 2.25
C GLY A 161 -2.71 -2.29 1.14
N GLU A 162 -1.43 -1.92 1.10
CA GLU A 162 -0.91 -0.89 0.19
C GLU A 162 -0.48 -1.51 -1.15
N SER A 163 0.35 -2.54 -1.07
CA SER A 163 0.86 -3.23 -2.24
C SER A 163 1.39 -4.60 -1.88
N MET A 164 1.52 -5.43 -2.91
CA MET A 164 2.09 -6.77 -2.81
C MET A 164 2.95 -7.07 -4.03
N PHE A 165 3.91 -7.97 -3.86
CA PHE A 165 4.73 -8.49 -4.94
C PHE A 165 4.86 -10.01 -4.84
N THR A 166 5.23 -10.61 -5.97
CA THR A 166 5.44 -12.05 -6.09
C THR A 166 6.61 -12.27 -7.03
N ARG A 167 7.59 -13.06 -6.61
CA ARG A 167 8.68 -13.57 -7.44
C ARG A 167 8.45 -15.04 -7.76
N GLU A 168 7.97 -15.79 -6.77
CA GLU A 168 7.58 -17.19 -6.93
C GLU A 168 6.08 -17.35 -7.13
N SER A 169 5.71 -18.43 -7.80
CA SER A 169 4.30 -18.76 -8.05
C SER A 169 3.56 -19.01 -6.74
N ASN A 170 2.45 -18.30 -6.56
CA ASN A 170 1.58 -18.37 -5.38
C ASN A 170 2.18 -17.83 -4.07
N ALA A 171 3.35 -17.18 -4.08
CA ALA A 171 3.94 -16.60 -2.87
C ALA A 171 3.16 -15.39 -2.32
N SER A 172 2.41 -14.68 -3.16
CA SER A 172 1.57 -13.54 -2.74
C SER A 172 0.12 -13.91 -2.38
N LYS A 173 -0.24 -15.20 -2.45
CA LYS A 173 -1.60 -15.71 -2.19
C LYS A 173 -1.69 -16.36 -0.83
#